data_AF-A0A081R9K0-F1
#
_entry.id   AF-A0A081R9K0-F1
#
_cell.length_a   1.000
_cell.length_b   1.000
_cell.length_c   1.000
_cell.angle_alpha   90.00
_cell.angle_beta   90.00
_cell.angle_gamma   90.00
#
_symmetry.space_group_name_H-M   'P 1'
#
loop_
_entity.id
_entity.type
_entity.pdbx_description
1 polymer ?
#
loop_
_entity_poly.entity_id
_entity_poly.type
_entity_poly.pdbx_seq_one_letter_code
_entity_poly.pdbx_strand_id
1 'polypeptide(L)'
;MHVLSVARGIDMSTPRLEFAFSETVLFVSEQGEIKEQRRFVSTTAMIRLATKTAQEMCPHLKIDFMNPGWQKLKDSIRLRNRITHPKNLEDLVVSRRNLDDAKMGFDWFLTTVADVMEVTLKEFSAYAADAKDIIEKLSAGDPDTIALYERARRESDD
;
A
#
# COMPACT_ATOMS: atom_id res chain seq x y z
N MET A 1 12.66 11.65 15.79
CA MET A 1 12.29 11.09 14.48
C MET A 1 12.90 12.00 13.42
N HIS A 2 13.82 11.52 12.57
CA HIS A 2 14.62 12.41 11.71
C HIS A 2 13.88 12.64 10.39
N VAL A 3 13.50 13.89 10.08
CA VAL A 3 12.77 14.28 8.85
C VAL A 3 13.44 13.70 7.59
N LEU A 4 14.77 13.64 7.57
CA LEU A 4 15.57 13.01 6.50
C LEU A 4 15.31 11.52 6.29
N SER A 5 15.08 10.76 7.36
CA SER A 5 14.77 9.33 7.25
C SER A 5 13.38 9.10 6.65
N VAL A 6 12.44 10.01 6.93
CA VAL A 6 11.09 9.98 6.36
C VAL A 6 11.13 10.41 4.89
N ALA A 7 11.85 11.49 4.55
CA ALA A 7 12.01 11.95 3.17
C ALA A 7 12.71 10.92 2.27
N ARG A 8 13.84 10.35 2.71
CA ARG A 8 14.52 9.26 1.97
C ARG A 8 13.65 8.01 1.84
N GLY A 9 12.88 7.68 2.87
CA GLY A 9 11.92 6.57 2.84
C GLY A 9 10.82 6.78 1.79
N ILE A 10 10.28 7.99 1.69
CA ILE A 10 9.28 8.36 0.69
C ILE A 10 9.89 8.34 -0.73
N ASP A 11 11.02 9.01 -0.94
CA ASP A 11 11.66 9.12 -2.28
C ASP A 11 12.09 7.78 -2.85
N MET A 12 12.67 6.89 -2.04
CA MET A 12 13.15 5.59 -2.53
C MET A 12 12.02 4.58 -2.80
N SER A 13 10.90 4.71 -2.11
CA SER A 13 9.79 3.75 -2.18
C SER A 13 8.78 4.12 -3.27
N THR A 14 8.61 5.41 -3.54
CA THR A 14 7.58 5.94 -4.44
C THR A 14 7.67 5.38 -5.87
N PRO A 15 8.84 5.35 -6.55
CA PRO A 15 8.91 4.84 -7.94
C PRO A 15 8.59 3.34 -8.06
N ARG A 16 8.98 2.54 -7.06
CA ARG A 16 8.71 1.09 -7.06
C ARG A 16 7.24 0.79 -6.79
N LEU A 17 6.62 1.55 -5.90
CA LEU A 17 5.20 1.42 -5.59
C LEU A 17 4.35 1.89 -6.76
N GLU A 18 4.66 3.04 -7.36
CA GLU A 18 4.01 3.54 -8.58
C GLU A 18 4.06 2.50 -9.70
N PHE A 19 5.24 1.92 -9.94
CA PHE A 19 5.39 0.85 -10.93
C PHE A 19 4.53 -0.38 -10.59
N ALA A 20 4.54 -0.83 -9.33
CA ALA A 20 3.72 -1.96 -8.90
C ALA A 20 2.21 -1.70 -9.05
N PHE A 21 1.73 -0.49 -8.72
CA PHE A 21 0.33 -0.10 -8.85
C PHE A 21 -0.09 0.19 -10.29
N SER A 22 0.84 0.55 -11.17
CA SER A 22 0.57 0.74 -12.60
C SER A 22 0.23 -0.56 -13.34
N GLU A 23 0.48 -1.72 -12.71
CA GLU A 23 0.35 -3.05 -13.33
C GLU A 23 1.06 -3.15 -14.70
N THR A 24 2.13 -2.39 -14.89
CA THR A 24 2.89 -2.34 -16.15
C THR A 24 4.29 -2.90 -15.94
N VAL A 25 4.78 -3.68 -16.91
CA VAL A 25 6.14 -4.18 -16.94
C VAL A 25 6.81 -3.76 -18.25
N LEU A 26 8.05 -3.32 -18.16
CA LEU A 26 8.90 -3.04 -19.32
C LEU A 26 9.62 -4.33 -19.74
N PHE A 27 9.62 -4.64 -21.03
CA PHE A 27 10.45 -5.68 -21.59
C PHE A 27 11.18 -5.16 -22.84
N VAL A 28 12.34 -5.74 -23.14
CA VAL A 28 13.10 -5.41 -24.34
C VAL A 28 12.79 -6.46 -25.40
N SER A 29 12.31 -6.01 -26.56
CA SER A 29 12.05 -6.88 -27.72
C SER A 29 13.34 -7.35 -28.38
N GLU A 30 13.24 -8.38 -29.23
CA GLU A 30 14.40 -8.87 -30.01
C GLU A 30 14.97 -7.83 -30.98
N GLN A 31 14.20 -6.79 -31.29
CA GLN A 31 14.61 -5.64 -32.11
C GLN A 31 15.32 -4.54 -31.30
N GLY A 32 15.47 -4.72 -29.98
CA GLY A 32 16.10 -3.73 -29.08
C GLY A 32 15.16 -2.62 -28.62
N GLU A 33 13.86 -2.69 -28.93
CA GLU A 33 12.87 -1.70 -28.50
C GLU A 33 12.35 -2.02 -27.09
N ILE A 34 12.23 -0.99 -26.24
CA ILE A 34 11.53 -1.09 -24.95
C ILE A 34 10.03 -1.07 -25.21
N LYS A 35 9.31 -2.06 -24.70
CA LYS A 35 7.86 -2.17 -24.81
C LYS A 35 7.22 -2.32 -23.44
N GLU A 36 6.03 -1.76 -23.32
CA GLU A 36 5.18 -1.88 -22.14
C GLU A 36 4.24 -3.07 -22.31
N GLN A 37 4.09 -3.86 -21.25
CA GLN A 37 3.10 -4.92 -21.17
C GLN A 37 2.34 -4.81 -19.85
N ARG A 38 1.01 -4.82 -19.92
CA ARG A 38 0.18 -4.96 -18.72
C ARG A 38 0.39 -6.35 -18.11
N ARG A 39 0.76 -6.37 -16.83
CA ARG A 39 0.90 -7.59 -16.04
C ARG A 39 -0.15 -7.60 -14.96
N PHE A 40 -1.09 -8.54 -15.07
CA PHE A 40 -2.08 -8.78 -14.03
C PHE A 40 -1.40 -9.05 -12.68
N VAL A 41 -1.77 -8.27 -11.66
CA VAL A 41 -1.41 -8.55 -10.29
C VAL A 41 -2.64 -9.00 -9.54
N SER A 42 -2.55 -10.13 -8.83
CA SER A 42 -3.69 -10.64 -8.06
C SER A 42 -4.14 -9.63 -7.00
N THR A 43 -5.45 -9.46 -6.83
CA THR A 43 -6.04 -8.62 -5.77
C THR A 43 -5.44 -8.93 -4.40
N THR A 44 -5.19 -10.20 -4.11
CA THR A 44 -4.60 -10.64 -2.84
C THR A 44 -3.15 -10.16 -2.65
N ALA A 45 -2.37 -10.09 -3.73
CA ALA A 45 -1.02 -9.54 -3.68
C ALA A 45 -1.06 -8.02 -3.48
N MET A 46 -1.99 -7.32 -4.14
CA MET A 46 -2.18 -5.88 -3.96
C MET A 46 -2.61 -5.51 -2.54
N ILE A 47 -3.53 -6.27 -1.93
CA ILE A 47 -3.90 -6.08 -0.52
C ILE A 47 -2.67 -6.20 0.39
N ARG A 48 -1.85 -7.24 0.17
CA ARG A 48 -0.61 -7.43 0.96
C ARG A 48 0.40 -6.32 0.75
N LEU A 49 0.57 -5.87 -0.50
CA LEU A 49 1.48 -4.77 -0.83
C LEU A 49 1.03 -3.49 -0.13
N ALA A 50 -0.22 -3.08 -0.32
CA ALA A 50 -0.79 -1.88 0.30
C ALA A 50 -0.68 -1.94 1.83
N THR A 51 -0.98 -3.09 2.43
CA THR A 51 -0.84 -3.29 3.87
C THR A 51 0.61 -3.17 4.31
N LYS A 52 1.56 -3.79 3.59
CA LYS A 52 2.98 -3.73 3.93
C LYS A 52 3.51 -2.29 3.84
N THR A 53 3.13 -1.54 2.81
CA THR A 53 3.47 -0.12 2.68
C THR A 53 2.93 0.69 3.86
N ALA A 54 1.68 0.45 4.27
CA ALA A 54 1.13 1.10 5.45
C ALA A 54 1.90 0.74 6.73
N GLN A 55 2.36 -0.51 6.89
CA GLN A 55 3.16 -0.94 8.04
C GLN A 55 4.58 -0.33 8.06
N GLU A 56 5.16 -0.06 6.89
CA GLU A 56 6.45 0.65 6.78
C GLU A 56 6.33 2.10 7.29
N MET A 57 5.18 2.74 7.04
CA MET A 57 4.87 4.08 7.55
C MET A 57 4.40 4.07 9.01
N CYS A 58 3.72 3.00 9.43
CA CYS A 58 3.09 2.87 10.74
C CYS A 58 3.56 1.54 11.40
N PRO A 59 4.72 1.51 12.08
CA PRO A 59 5.31 0.26 12.58
C PRO A 59 4.46 -0.52 13.59
N HIS A 60 3.48 0.13 14.21
CA HIS A 60 2.57 -0.47 15.18
C HIS A 60 1.31 -1.10 14.52
N LEU A 61 1.06 -0.83 13.23
CA LEU A 61 -0.01 -1.44 12.46
C LEU A 61 0.27 -2.95 12.28
N LYS A 62 -0.63 -3.80 12.74
CA LYS A 62 -0.51 -5.26 12.63
C LYS A 62 -1.74 -5.86 12.00
N ILE A 63 -1.59 -6.35 10.78
CA ILE A 63 -2.66 -7.07 10.08
C ILE A 63 -2.40 -8.57 10.16
N ASP A 64 -3.38 -9.31 10.70
CA ASP A 64 -3.32 -10.75 10.81
C ASP A 64 -3.86 -11.44 9.54
N PHE A 65 -2.93 -11.87 8.68
CA PHE A 65 -3.25 -12.67 7.50
C PHE A 65 -3.41 -14.18 7.79
N MET A 66 -3.31 -14.62 9.05
CA MET A 66 -3.69 -15.97 9.48
C MET A 66 -5.16 -16.03 9.92
N ASN A 67 -5.83 -14.89 10.04
CA ASN A 67 -7.24 -14.80 10.35
C ASN A 67 -8.08 -15.60 9.33
N PRO A 68 -9.08 -16.40 9.77
CA PRO A 68 -9.94 -17.15 8.85
C PRO A 68 -10.61 -16.28 7.77
N GLY A 69 -10.94 -15.04 8.09
CA GLY A 69 -11.51 -14.07 7.15
C GLY A 69 -10.64 -13.82 5.92
N TRP A 70 -9.31 -13.80 6.07
CA TRP A 70 -8.41 -13.70 4.91
C TRP A 70 -8.53 -14.92 3.98
N GLN A 71 -8.61 -16.12 4.54
CA GLN A 71 -8.81 -17.32 3.74
C GLN A 71 -10.16 -17.27 3.01
N LYS A 72 -11.21 -16.82 3.71
CA LYS A 72 -12.54 -16.64 3.12
C LYS A 72 -12.57 -15.60 2.01
N LEU A 73 -11.82 -14.51 2.14
CA LEU A 73 -11.67 -13.54 1.05
C LEU A 73 -11.01 -14.17 -0.19
N LYS A 74 -9.92 -14.94 -0.01
CA LYS A 74 -9.26 -15.66 -1.12
C LYS A 74 -10.21 -16.63 -1.81
N ASP A 75 -10.98 -17.40 -1.05
CA ASP A 75 -11.93 -18.37 -1.61
C ASP A 75 -13.06 -17.66 -2.38
N SER A 76 -13.47 -16.49 -1.92
CA SER A 76 -14.49 -15.66 -2.57
C SER A 76 -14.01 -15.03 -3.87
N ILE A 77 -12.75 -14.60 -3.92
CA ILE A 77 -12.12 -14.14 -5.17
C ILE A 77 -12.04 -15.29 -6.18
N ARG A 78 -11.70 -16.51 -5.74
CA ARG A 78 -11.70 -17.70 -6.61
C ARG A 78 -13.10 -18.01 -7.13
N LEU A 79 -14.11 -17.94 -6.25
CA LEU A 79 -15.51 -18.11 -6.63
C LEU A 79 -15.92 -17.08 -7.69
N ARG A 80 -15.61 -15.79 -7.47
CA ARG A 80 -15.85 -14.72 -8.43
C ARG A 80 -15.21 -15.04 -9.78
N ASN A 81 -13.93 -15.41 -9.79
CA ASN A 81 -13.22 -15.71 -11.03
C ASN A 81 -13.85 -16.87 -11.79
N ARG A 82 -14.31 -17.90 -11.06
CA ARG A 82 -15.00 -19.06 -11.62
C ARG A 82 -16.33 -18.66 -12.28
N ILE A 83 -17.16 -17.86 -11.62
CA ILE A 83 -18.48 -17.45 -12.18
C ILE A 83 -18.36 -16.44 -13.32
N THR A 84 -17.30 -15.61 -13.36
CA THR A 84 -17.11 -14.62 -14.43
C THR A 84 -16.41 -15.17 -15.66
N HIS A 85 -15.68 -16.29 -15.51
CA HIS A 85 -15.00 -16.97 -16.60
C HIS A 85 -15.28 -18.47 -16.54
N PRO A 86 -16.56 -18.88 -16.63
CA PRO A 86 -16.95 -20.28 -16.48
C PRO A 86 -16.44 -21.10 -17.65
N LYS A 87 -15.90 -22.29 -17.37
CA LYS A 87 -15.48 -23.28 -18.37
C LYS A 87 -16.57 -24.31 -18.63
N ASN A 88 -17.45 -24.52 -17.67
CA ASN A 88 -18.58 -25.45 -17.72
C ASN A 88 -19.77 -24.88 -16.93
N LEU A 89 -20.90 -25.59 -16.93
CA LEU A 89 -22.11 -25.14 -16.24
C LEU A 89 -21.97 -25.25 -14.71
N GLU A 90 -21.18 -26.20 -14.22
CA GLU A 90 -20.93 -26.42 -12.81
C GLU A 90 -20.21 -25.23 -12.15
N ASP A 91 -19.40 -24.49 -12.92
CA ASP A 91 -18.73 -23.27 -12.48
C ASP A 91 -19.69 -22.17 -12.03
N LEU A 92 -20.92 -22.18 -12.54
CA LEU A 92 -21.99 -21.23 -12.20
C LEU A 92 -22.75 -21.61 -10.91
N VAL A 93 -22.50 -22.81 -10.35
CA VAL A 93 -23.21 -23.27 -9.15
C VAL A 93 -22.65 -22.57 -7.91
N VAL A 94 -23.49 -21.76 -7.27
CA VAL A 94 -23.18 -21.06 -6.03
C VAL A 94 -24.04 -21.61 -4.89
N SER A 95 -23.39 -22.16 -3.86
CA SER A 95 -24.08 -22.68 -2.68
C SER A 95 -24.29 -21.59 -1.61
N ARG A 96 -25.18 -21.85 -0.65
CA ARG A 96 -25.34 -20.94 0.51
C ARG A 96 -24.05 -20.74 1.29
N ARG A 97 -23.28 -21.81 1.48
CA ARG A 97 -21.96 -21.76 2.13
C ARG A 97 -21.00 -20.83 1.40
N ASN A 98 -21.06 -20.77 0.07
CA ASN A 98 -20.22 -19.85 -0.70
C ASN A 98 -20.58 -18.38 -0.40
N LEU A 99 -21.86 -18.07 -0.20
CA LEU A 99 -22.31 -16.73 0.16
C LEU A 99 -21.88 -16.35 1.59
N ASP A 100 -22.00 -17.29 2.53
CA ASP A 100 -21.59 -17.06 3.93
C ASP A 100 -20.07 -16.86 4.02
N ASP A 101 -19.28 -17.66 3.29
CA ASP A 101 -17.83 -17.48 3.16
C ASP A 101 -17.50 -16.12 2.51
N ALA A 102 -18.23 -15.70 1.47
CA ALA A 102 -18.05 -14.39 0.85
C ALA A 102 -18.31 -13.23 1.80
N LYS A 103 -19.36 -13.33 2.61
CA LYS A 103 -19.66 -12.33 3.63
C LYS A 103 -18.53 -12.23 4.66
N MET A 104 -18.08 -13.36 5.21
CA MET A 104 -16.98 -13.38 6.18
C MET A 104 -15.69 -12.79 5.61
N GLY A 105 -15.35 -13.11 4.36
CA GLY A 105 -14.18 -12.57 3.70
C GLY A 105 -14.27 -11.06 3.47
N PHE A 106 -15.46 -10.59 3.08
CA PHE A 106 -15.72 -9.17 2.89
C PHE A 106 -15.68 -8.38 4.20
N ASP A 107 -16.30 -8.89 5.27
CA ASP A 107 -16.30 -8.26 6.60
C ASP A 107 -14.86 -8.12 7.14
N TRP A 108 -14.03 -9.15 6.99
CA TRP A 108 -12.61 -9.08 7.34
C TRP A 108 -11.87 -8.01 6.52
N PHE A 109 -12.13 -7.95 5.21
CA PHE A 109 -11.48 -6.98 4.33
C PHE A 109 -11.84 -5.55 4.70
N LEU A 110 -13.14 -5.26 4.90
CA LEU A 110 -13.60 -3.93 5.28
C LEU A 110 -13.03 -3.49 6.62
N THR A 111 -13.04 -4.38 7.62
CA THR A 111 -12.46 -4.10 8.93
C THR A 111 -10.97 -3.80 8.80
N THR A 112 -10.24 -4.63 8.06
CA THR A 112 -8.81 -4.43 7.80
C THR A 112 -8.53 -3.09 7.12
N VAL A 113 -9.31 -2.72 6.10
CA VAL A 113 -9.14 -1.44 5.40
C VAL A 113 -9.44 -0.26 6.33
N ALA A 114 -10.51 -0.34 7.12
CA ALA A 114 -10.85 0.69 8.09
C ALA A 114 -9.74 0.90 9.12
N ASP A 115 -9.22 -0.18 9.70
CA ASP A 115 -8.12 -0.14 10.68
C ASP A 115 -6.85 0.48 10.06
N VAL A 116 -6.49 0.08 8.84
CA VAL A 116 -5.35 0.65 8.11
C VAL A 116 -5.56 2.14 7.86
N MET A 117 -6.73 2.55 7.39
CA MET A 117 -7.05 3.96 7.12
C MET A 117 -7.02 4.80 8.40
N GLU A 118 -7.58 4.30 9.49
CA GLU A 118 -7.59 5.02 10.78
C GLU A 118 -6.16 5.25 11.29
N VAL A 119 -5.36 4.20 11.32
CA VAL A 119 -3.98 4.27 11.82
C VAL A 119 -3.12 5.18 10.94
N THR A 120 -3.20 5.02 9.62
CA THR A 120 -2.41 5.83 8.68
C THR A 120 -2.82 7.29 8.71
N LEU A 121 -4.12 7.60 8.85
CA LEU A 121 -4.60 8.98 8.98
C LEU A 121 -4.11 9.63 10.28
N LYS A 122 -4.10 8.88 11.38
CA LYS A 122 -3.60 9.35 12.67
C LYS A 122 -2.11 9.69 12.62
N GLU A 123 -1.29 8.81 12.07
CA GLU A 123 0.15 9.05 11.89
C GLU A 123 0.40 10.21 10.92
N PHE A 124 -0.33 10.26 9.80
CA PHE A 124 -0.23 11.38 8.87
C PHE A 124 -0.56 12.73 9.52
N SER A 125 -1.61 12.79 10.35
CA SER A 125 -1.96 14.01 11.08
C SER A 125 -0.87 14.45 12.04
N ALA A 126 -0.14 13.52 12.67
CA ALA A 126 0.99 13.83 13.53
C ALA A 126 2.16 14.42 12.70
N TYR A 127 2.50 13.78 11.57
CA TYR A 127 3.51 14.30 10.65
C TYR A 127 3.17 15.69 10.11
N ALA A 128 1.90 15.94 9.78
CA ALA A 128 1.46 17.24 9.29
C ALA A 128 1.61 18.34 10.35
N ALA A 129 1.35 18.03 11.63
CA ALA A 129 1.55 18.96 12.74
C ALA A 129 3.04 19.28 12.93
N ASP A 130 3.90 18.25 12.93
CA ASP A 130 5.36 18.43 13.04
C ASP A 130 5.92 19.25 11.87
N ALA A 131 5.50 18.96 10.64
CA ALA A 131 5.91 19.71 9.46
C ALA A 131 5.49 21.18 9.54
N LYS A 132 4.28 21.45 10.03
CA LYS A 132 3.79 22.82 10.22
C LYS A 132 4.64 23.59 11.24
N ASP A 133 4.95 22.97 12.38
CA ASP A 133 5.82 23.57 13.41
C ASP A 133 7.22 23.91 12.85
N ILE A 134 7.80 23.00 12.07
CA ILE A 134 9.10 23.23 11.41
C ILE A 134 9.02 24.40 10.43
N ILE A 135 7.99 24.45 9.58
CA ILE A 135 7.80 25.54 8.60
C ILE A 135 7.64 26.89 9.31
N GLU A 136 6.87 26.94 10.40
CA GLU A 136 6.68 28.16 11.19
C GLU A 136 7.99 28.63 11.81
N LYS A 137 8.78 27.72 12.40
CA LYS A 137 10.10 28.04 12.98
C LYS A 137 11.10 28.52 11.93
N LEU A 138 11.16 27.87 10.77
CA LEU A 138 12.00 28.32 9.65
C LEU A 138 11.59 29.71 9.16
N SER A 139 10.28 29.97 9.02
CA SER A 139 9.76 31.26 8.59
C SER A 139 10.04 32.37 9.60
N ALA A 140 10.06 32.03 10.89
CA ALA A 140 10.40 32.94 11.98
C ALA A 140 11.92 33.19 12.14
N GLY A 141 12.76 32.46 11.40
CA GLY A 141 14.21 32.60 11.47
C GLY A 141 14.84 31.92 12.69
N ASP A 142 14.21 30.88 13.24
CA ASP A 142 14.72 30.14 14.40
C ASP A 142 16.13 29.57 14.11
N PRO A 143 17.18 29.98 14.85
CA PRO A 143 18.56 29.62 14.54
C PRO A 143 18.83 28.11 14.57
N ASP A 144 18.22 27.40 15.52
CA ASP A 144 18.41 25.96 15.71
C ASP A 144 17.75 25.17 14.57
N THR A 145 16.54 25.55 14.17
CA THR A 145 15.81 24.93 13.06
C THR A 145 16.51 25.20 11.72
N ILE A 146 17.06 26.41 11.50
CA ILE A 146 17.86 26.73 10.31
C ILE A 146 19.14 25.87 10.27
N ALA A 147 19.85 25.75 11.39
CA ALA A 147 21.06 24.94 11.47
C ALA A 147 20.78 23.45 11.16
N LEU A 148 19.66 22.93 11.68
CA LEU A 148 19.18 21.58 11.37
C LEU A 148 18.83 21.40 9.88
N TYR A 149 18.13 22.37 9.27
CA TYR A 149 17.79 22.33 7.85
C TYR A 149 19.04 22.37 6.96
N GLU A 150 19.99 23.27 7.23
CA GLU A 150 21.24 23.39 6.47
C GLU A 150 22.10 22.13 6.58
N ARG A 151 22.16 21.51 7.76
CA ARG A 151 22.81 20.21 7.94
C ARG A 151 22.14 19.12 7.10
N ALA A 152 20.81 19.06 7.16
CA ALA A 152 20.02 18.10 6.41
C ALA A 152 20.21 18.26 4.89
N ARG A 153 20.32 19.49 4.38
CA ARG A 153 20.57 19.78 2.97
C ARG A 153 21.95 19.31 2.50
N ARG A 154 23.00 19.52 3.31
CA ARG A 154 24.35 19.06 2.97
C ARG A 154 24.44 17.53 2.92
N GLU A 155 23.77 16.85 3.85
CA GLU A 155 23.73 15.38 3.88
C GLU A 155 22.87 14.76 2.76
N SER A 156 22.12 15.53 1.97
CA SER A 156 21.40 15.02 0.77
C SER A 156 22.19 15.17 -0.53
N ASP A 157 23.19 16.04 -0.55
CA ASP A 157 24.03 16.31 -1.71
C ASP A 157 25.26 15.36 -1.79
N ASP A 158 25.52 14.59 -0.72
CA ASP A 158 26.51 13.50 -0.61
C ASP A 158 25.86 12.12 -0.83
#